data_AF-A0AA43D650-F1
#
_entry.id   AF-A0AA43D650-F1
#
_cell.length_a   1.000
_cell.length_b   1.000
_cell.length_c   1.000
_cell.angle_alpha   90.00
_cell.angle_beta   90.00
_cell.angle_gamma   90.00
#
_symmetry.space_group_name_H-M   'P 1'
#
loop_
_entity.id
_entity.type
_entity.pdbx_description
1 polymer ?
#
loop_
_entity_poly.entity_id
_entity_poly.type
_entity_poly.pdbx_seq_one_letter_code
_entity_poly.pdbx_strand_id
1 'polypeptide(L)'
;MNSLNRSYLVSIALLVVLSSMVEAQQTNPVTPKSSPEAKALLGYLQGLSGKYILPGQHNFPVSGDRNSRFAADFIGKTPVVWSQDFGFSGEGDKDSYLSRPAIVEEAIRQHQHGAIITLCWHAVPPTADEPVTFMPLPGYDSSKLASVQGRLLDNQFKDVLTPGTKLYKQWAKQVDEIASYLKKLEDAHVPVLWRPYHEMNGDWFWWGGRYEGKYTTAALYQQIFDRLVNHHKVTNLIWVWSVDRPSKPGREFDKYYPGTKYVDLLSLDVYGNDFSQSYYDGLMALSEGKPIVLGEVGNPPSLEIIEKQPNWVYWVVWAGMTRNTTHADYEKLASNSRVVFQEDPAYSNGTKAYRTVCGLAPLSGERKADFTGEWLINEYESKIENSGPSSTPYKLNIAQRENEMVVQSTSIVEWADDEVATQTLTLDGKDIKSTAFNNSPRIQNANWSAQRDTLTIDSKVTFNFGGRSFEVTSEDIWRLQRWGKKLVIHQTVSSVRGTRTSTIIYDKQ
;
A
#
# COMPACT_ATOMS: atom_id res chain seq x y z
N MET A 1 39.93 34.64 71.82
CA MET A 1 38.59 34.37 72.40
C MET A 1 37.66 35.49 72.01
N ASN A 2 36.80 35.27 71.03
CA ASN A 2 35.45 35.85 70.95
C ASN A 2 34.68 35.07 69.90
N SER A 3 33.63 34.43 70.38
CA SER A 3 32.59 33.73 69.63
C SER A 3 31.77 34.71 68.81
N LEU A 4 31.17 34.24 67.71
CA LEU A 4 29.73 34.42 67.44
C LEU A 4 29.31 33.70 66.14
N ASN A 5 28.30 32.85 66.31
CA ASN A 5 27.17 32.57 65.42
C ASN A 5 27.32 31.71 64.15
N ARG A 6 26.94 30.44 64.35
CA ARG A 6 25.84 29.69 63.68
C ARG A 6 25.44 30.15 62.27
N SER A 7 25.37 29.20 61.33
CA SER A 7 24.09 28.65 60.83
C SER A 7 24.21 27.80 59.55
N TYR A 8 23.53 26.65 59.58
CA TYR A 8 22.95 25.82 58.50
C TYR A 8 23.78 25.50 57.23
N LEU A 9 24.34 24.28 57.20
CA LEU A 9 24.64 23.55 55.96
C LEU A 9 23.39 22.78 55.53
N VAL A 10 22.70 23.28 54.50
CA VAL A 10 21.77 22.49 53.68
C VAL A 10 22.55 22.06 52.44
N SER A 11 22.89 20.78 52.37
CA SER A 11 23.48 20.18 51.16
C SER A 11 22.40 20.02 50.10
N ILE A 12 22.39 20.91 49.11
CA ILE A 12 21.63 20.71 47.86
C ILE A 12 22.49 19.83 46.95
N ALA A 13 22.11 18.56 46.81
CA ALA A 13 22.61 17.70 45.75
C ALA A 13 21.93 18.11 44.44
N LEU A 14 22.67 18.79 43.54
CA LEU A 14 22.23 19.00 42.16
C LEU A 14 22.38 17.68 41.40
N LEU A 15 21.28 16.96 41.23
CA LEU A 15 21.15 15.93 40.20
C LEU A 15 21.03 16.64 38.85
N VAL A 16 22.15 16.73 38.12
CA VAL A 16 22.12 17.09 36.70
C VAL A 16 21.63 15.87 35.94
N VAL A 17 20.33 15.84 35.64
CA VAL A 17 19.77 14.93 34.64
C VAL A 17 20.15 15.49 33.28
N LEU A 18 21.23 14.96 32.71
CA LEU A 18 21.51 15.10 31.28
C LEU A 18 20.45 14.29 30.52
N SER A 19 19.32 14.92 30.23
CA SER A 19 18.45 14.45 29.15
C SER A 19 19.22 14.62 27.85
N SER A 20 19.84 13.54 27.37
CA SER A 20 20.23 13.43 25.97
C SER A 20 18.94 13.41 25.15
N MET A 21 18.48 14.58 24.73
CA MET A 21 17.63 14.66 23.55
C MET A 21 18.49 14.16 22.40
N VAL A 22 18.21 12.94 21.94
CA VAL A 22 18.63 12.52 20.61
C VAL A 22 17.83 13.41 19.67
N GLU A 23 18.43 14.52 19.23
CA GLU A 23 17.97 15.20 18.03
C GLU A 23 18.02 14.16 16.91
N ALA A 24 16.84 13.73 16.45
CA ALA A 24 16.74 12.90 15.27
C ALA A 24 17.44 13.66 14.14
N GLN A 25 18.60 13.16 13.73
CA GLN A 25 19.38 13.76 12.67
C GLN A 25 18.53 13.71 11.41
N GLN A 26 17.92 14.85 11.04
CA GLN A 26 17.11 14.97 9.84
C GLN A 26 18.07 14.88 8.65
N THR A 27 18.33 13.67 8.19
CA THR A 27 19.20 13.44 7.04
C THR A 27 18.40 13.72 5.79
N ASN A 28 18.79 14.78 5.09
CA ASN A 28 18.25 15.10 3.77
C ASN A 28 18.47 13.92 2.82
N PRO A 29 17.60 13.72 1.81
CA PRO A 29 17.87 12.76 0.74
C PRO A 29 19.24 13.01 0.12
N VAL A 30 19.92 11.95 -0.30
CA VAL A 30 21.28 12.02 -0.88
C VAL A 30 21.33 12.87 -2.15
N THR A 31 20.20 13.00 -2.85
CA THR A 31 20.02 13.90 -3.99
C THR A 31 20.18 15.37 -3.54
N PRO A 32 21.20 16.09 -4.04
CA PRO A 32 21.36 17.51 -3.74
C PRO A 32 20.17 18.31 -4.26
N LYS A 33 19.68 19.27 -3.46
CA LYS A 33 18.48 20.05 -3.77
C LYS A 33 17.25 19.18 -4.05
N SER A 34 17.13 18.04 -3.35
CA SER A 34 15.93 17.21 -3.34
C SER A 34 14.66 18.04 -3.12
N SER A 35 13.62 17.65 -3.86
CA SER A 35 12.27 18.23 -3.77
C SER A 35 11.75 18.21 -2.33
N PRO A 36 10.90 19.17 -1.94
CA PRO A 36 10.24 19.17 -0.63
C PRO A 36 9.52 17.85 -0.33
N GLU A 37 8.87 17.26 -1.33
CA GLU A 37 8.08 16.03 -1.24
C GLU A 37 8.97 14.83 -0.93
N ALA A 38 10.12 14.68 -1.61
CA ALA A 38 11.07 13.61 -1.33
C ALA A 38 11.67 13.73 0.08
N LYS A 39 11.97 14.95 0.53
CA LYS A 39 12.42 15.20 1.91
C LYS A 39 11.36 14.82 2.93
N ALA A 40 10.11 15.20 2.68
CA ALA A 40 9.01 14.92 3.58
C ALA A 40 8.70 13.43 3.66
N LEU A 41 8.71 12.72 2.51
CA LEU A 41 8.53 11.27 2.48
C LEU A 41 9.68 10.55 3.20
N LEU A 42 10.94 10.92 2.96
CA LEU A 42 12.08 10.32 3.66
C LEU A 42 11.98 10.53 5.19
N GLY A 43 11.65 11.75 5.63
CA GLY A 43 11.45 12.04 7.05
C GLY A 43 10.32 11.22 7.67
N TYR A 44 9.21 11.01 6.94
CA TYR A 44 8.14 10.12 7.37
C TYR A 44 8.65 8.68 7.56
N LEU A 45 9.35 8.13 6.55
CA LEU A 45 9.86 6.75 6.57
C LEU A 45 10.88 6.53 7.70
N GLN A 46 11.75 7.50 7.96
CA GLN A 46 12.69 7.45 9.09
C GLN A 46 11.97 7.32 10.44
N GLY A 47 10.84 8.03 10.61
CA GLY A 47 10.03 7.98 11.83
C GLY A 47 9.30 6.65 12.06
N LEU A 48 9.31 5.73 11.09
CA LEU A 48 8.66 4.42 11.22
C LEU A 48 9.59 3.35 11.79
N SER A 49 10.90 3.47 11.58
CA SER A 49 11.86 2.43 11.97
C SER A 49 11.77 2.10 13.46
N GLY A 50 11.66 0.81 13.78
CA GLY A 50 11.51 0.32 15.15
C GLY A 50 10.08 0.44 15.71
N LYS A 51 9.16 1.11 15.00
CA LYS A 51 7.80 1.43 15.47
C LYS A 51 6.72 0.80 14.63
N TYR A 52 6.75 1.03 13.31
CA TYR A 52 5.73 0.59 12.37
C TYR A 52 6.37 -0.01 11.12
N ILE A 53 5.62 -0.89 10.48
CA ILE A 53 5.97 -1.49 9.21
C ILE A 53 4.77 -1.40 8.25
N LEU A 54 5.04 -0.96 7.03
CA LEU A 54 4.03 -0.68 6.03
C LEU A 54 3.89 -1.85 5.04
N PRO A 55 2.69 -2.40 4.84
CA PRO A 55 2.43 -3.38 3.81
C PRO A 55 2.47 -2.75 2.42
N GLY A 56 3.03 -3.48 1.46
CA GLY A 56 3.12 -3.08 0.07
C GLY A 56 2.79 -4.21 -0.89
N GLN A 57 2.46 -3.83 -2.12
CA GLN A 57 2.04 -4.74 -3.17
C GLN A 57 2.57 -4.31 -4.54
N HIS A 58 3.21 -5.25 -5.24
CA HIS A 58 3.70 -5.06 -6.60
C HIS A 58 2.65 -5.39 -7.66
N ASN A 59 2.66 -4.64 -8.74
CA ASN A 59 1.82 -4.81 -9.92
C ASN A 59 2.70 -4.93 -11.17
N PHE A 60 2.27 -5.74 -12.14
CA PHE A 60 2.95 -5.79 -13.44
C PHE A 60 2.68 -4.51 -14.24
N PRO A 61 3.59 -4.10 -15.13
CA PRO A 61 3.45 -2.91 -16.00
C PRO A 61 2.07 -2.72 -16.63
N VAL A 62 1.51 -3.77 -17.24
CA VAL A 62 0.20 -3.67 -17.94
C VAL A 62 -1.01 -3.68 -16.99
N SER A 63 -0.81 -3.93 -15.70
CA SER A 63 -1.89 -4.31 -14.78
C SER A 63 -2.44 -3.15 -13.93
N GLY A 64 -1.85 -1.95 -13.99
CA GLY A 64 -2.24 -0.84 -13.14
C GLY A 64 -2.22 -1.23 -11.65
N ASP A 65 -3.35 -1.12 -10.96
CA ASP A 65 -3.53 -1.52 -9.56
C ASP A 65 -4.18 -2.89 -9.35
N ARG A 66 -4.25 -3.75 -10.37
CA ARG A 66 -4.99 -5.03 -10.28
C ARG A 66 -4.55 -5.88 -9.08
N ASN A 67 -3.24 -6.02 -8.85
CA ASN A 67 -2.74 -6.84 -7.73
C ASN A 67 -2.90 -6.10 -6.40
N SER A 68 -2.75 -4.76 -6.38
CA SER A 68 -3.05 -3.95 -5.19
C SER A 68 -4.51 -4.06 -4.74
N ARG A 69 -5.46 -3.99 -5.68
CA ARG A 69 -6.89 -4.21 -5.39
C ARG A 69 -7.16 -5.63 -4.93
N PHE A 70 -6.57 -6.62 -5.62
CA PHE A 70 -6.69 -8.02 -5.19
C PHE A 70 -6.15 -8.21 -3.76
N ALA A 71 -4.98 -7.64 -3.46
CA ALA A 71 -4.37 -7.75 -2.13
C ALA A 71 -5.21 -7.06 -1.06
N ALA A 72 -5.70 -5.86 -1.33
CA ALA A 72 -6.64 -5.19 -0.44
C ALA A 72 -7.86 -6.08 -0.16
N ASP A 73 -8.55 -6.56 -1.21
CA ASP A 73 -9.72 -7.43 -1.10
C ASP A 73 -9.42 -8.72 -0.31
N PHE A 74 -8.27 -9.34 -0.56
CA PHE A 74 -7.84 -10.57 0.07
C PHE A 74 -7.47 -10.39 1.55
N ILE A 75 -6.80 -9.29 1.89
CA ILE A 75 -6.32 -9.00 3.25
C ILE A 75 -7.43 -8.41 4.13
N GLY A 76 -8.36 -7.65 3.53
CA GLY A 76 -9.31 -6.83 4.27
C GLY A 76 -8.78 -5.45 4.69
N LYS A 77 -7.52 -5.12 4.39
CA LYS A 77 -6.86 -3.81 4.63
C LYS A 77 -5.90 -3.40 3.50
N THR A 78 -5.82 -2.11 3.14
CA THR A 78 -5.17 -1.66 1.89
C THR A 78 -3.68 -1.50 2.13
N PRO A 79 -2.83 -2.24 1.40
CA PRO A 79 -1.40 -2.00 1.41
C PRO A 79 -1.09 -0.57 0.97
N VAL A 80 -0.24 0.11 1.72
CA VAL A 80 0.03 1.54 1.51
C VAL A 80 1.19 1.79 0.55
N VAL A 81 2.05 0.80 0.31
CA VAL A 81 3.12 0.92 -0.68
C VAL A 81 2.65 0.30 -1.99
N TRP A 82 2.50 1.13 -3.02
CA TRP A 82 2.17 0.68 -4.37
C TRP A 82 3.47 0.59 -5.19
N SER A 83 3.68 -0.58 -5.80
CA SER A 83 4.89 -0.89 -6.55
C SER A 83 4.60 -1.29 -8.00
N GLN A 84 5.42 -0.83 -8.94
CA GLN A 84 5.45 -1.25 -10.35
C GLN A 84 6.86 -1.22 -10.95
N ASP A 85 6.99 -1.81 -12.14
CA ASP A 85 8.19 -1.81 -12.98
C ASP A 85 7.98 -0.94 -14.25
N PHE A 86 9.05 -0.40 -14.83
CA PHE A 86 9.03 0.28 -16.14
C PHE A 86 8.96 -0.64 -17.37
N GLY A 87 9.09 -1.96 -17.20
CA GLY A 87 8.93 -2.95 -18.26
C GLY A 87 10.08 -3.00 -19.28
N PHE A 88 10.10 -4.09 -20.05
CA PHE A 88 11.15 -4.43 -21.02
C PHE A 88 10.65 -5.22 -22.25
N SER A 89 9.43 -5.77 -22.19
CA SER A 89 8.91 -6.68 -23.21
C SER A 89 7.94 -5.98 -24.19
N GLY A 90 7.53 -6.70 -25.23
CA GLY A 90 6.70 -6.16 -26.32
C GLY A 90 5.21 -6.05 -25.97
N GLU A 91 4.41 -5.71 -26.97
CA GLU A 91 2.95 -5.69 -26.85
C GLU A 91 2.40 -7.08 -26.48
N GLY A 92 1.37 -7.12 -25.63
CA GLY A 92 0.70 -8.36 -25.21
C GLY A 92 1.37 -9.12 -24.06
N ASP A 93 2.58 -8.73 -23.65
CA ASP A 93 3.26 -9.30 -22.49
C ASP A 93 3.00 -8.46 -21.22
N LYS A 94 3.00 -9.11 -20.05
CA LYS A 94 2.70 -8.45 -18.78
C LYS A 94 3.72 -7.37 -18.39
N ASP A 95 4.95 -7.48 -18.87
CA ASP A 95 6.08 -6.58 -18.58
C ASP A 95 6.31 -5.56 -19.71
N SER A 96 5.27 -5.24 -20.49
CA SER A 96 5.39 -4.41 -21.68
C SER A 96 5.93 -3.01 -21.37
N TYR A 97 7.01 -2.61 -22.05
CA TYR A 97 7.55 -1.24 -21.92
C TYR A 97 6.60 -0.17 -22.49
N LEU A 98 5.66 -0.58 -23.35
CA LEU A 98 4.64 0.31 -23.92
C LEU A 98 3.68 0.86 -22.86
N SER A 99 3.63 0.25 -21.67
CA SER A 99 2.80 0.71 -20.55
C SER A 99 3.40 1.88 -19.78
N ARG A 100 4.63 2.33 -20.03
CA ARG A 100 5.30 3.42 -19.27
C ARG A 100 4.46 4.69 -19.10
N PRO A 101 3.74 5.20 -20.13
CA PRO A 101 2.82 6.33 -19.94
C PRO A 101 1.72 6.02 -18.91
N ALA A 102 1.08 4.86 -19.01
CA ALA A 102 0.03 4.43 -18.09
C ALA A 102 0.57 4.16 -16.66
N ILE A 103 1.81 3.68 -16.53
CA ILE A 103 2.50 3.52 -15.24
C ILE A 103 2.62 4.87 -14.52
N VAL A 104 2.99 5.94 -15.24
CA VAL A 104 3.09 7.29 -14.67
C VAL A 104 1.71 7.81 -14.24
N GLU A 105 0.70 7.70 -15.10
CA GLU A 105 -0.67 8.13 -14.78
C GLU A 105 -1.22 7.40 -13.54
N GLU A 106 -0.96 6.09 -13.47
CA GLU A 106 -1.40 5.26 -12.36
C GLU A 106 -0.65 5.59 -11.07
N ALA A 107 0.67 5.81 -11.11
CA ALA A 107 1.46 6.23 -9.96
C ALA A 107 0.97 7.57 -9.39
N ILE A 108 0.63 8.55 -10.25
CA ILE A 108 0.03 9.82 -9.83
C ILE A 108 -1.31 9.56 -9.13
N ARG A 109 -2.18 8.74 -9.72
CA ARG A 109 -3.49 8.40 -9.15
C ARG A 109 -3.36 7.70 -7.79
N GLN A 110 -2.46 6.75 -7.67
CA GLN A 110 -2.21 6.02 -6.42
C GLN A 110 -1.67 6.95 -5.33
N HIS A 111 -0.76 7.85 -5.68
CA HIS A 111 -0.23 8.85 -4.75
C HIS A 111 -1.33 9.78 -4.23
N GLN A 112 -2.18 10.30 -5.13
CA GLN A 112 -3.35 11.11 -4.77
C GLN A 112 -4.26 10.35 -3.80
N HIS A 113 -4.48 9.06 -4.06
CA HIS A 113 -5.30 8.17 -3.23
C HIS A 113 -4.66 7.77 -1.91
N GLY A 114 -3.39 8.04 -1.65
CA GLY A 114 -2.75 7.78 -0.36
C GLY A 114 -1.61 6.78 -0.38
N ALA A 115 -1.28 6.20 -1.52
CA ALA A 115 -0.17 5.27 -1.62
C ALA A 115 1.19 6.00 -1.58
N ILE A 116 2.20 5.31 -1.06
CA ILE A 116 3.62 5.62 -1.26
C ILE A 116 4.06 4.88 -2.52
N ILE A 117 4.70 5.60 -3.44
CA ILE A 117 5.07 5.07 -4.74
C ILE A 117 6.50 4.51 -4.70
N THR A 118 6.65 3.26 -5.07
CA THR A 118 7.95 2.66 -5.35
C THR A 118 8.02 2.11 -6.77
N LEU A 119 9.11 2.37 -7.47
CA LEU A 119 9.29 1.92 -8.84
C LEU A 119 10.64 1.20 -8.97
N CYS A 120 10.64 0.06 -9.64
CA CYS A 120 11.85 -0.66 -10.05
C CYS A 120 11.96 -0.69 -11.57
N TRP A 121 13.06 -1.27 -12.07
CA TRP A 121 13.29 -1.39 -13.51
C TRP A 121 14.13 -2.61 -13.83
N HIS A 122 13.48 -3.61 -14.41
CA HIS A 122 14.14 -4.70 -15.13
C HIS A 122 14.77 -4.16 -16.43
N ALA A 123 15.91 -3.49 -16.30
CA ALA A 123 16.56 -2.74 -17.37
C ALA A 123 17.01 -3.64 -18.54
N VAL A 124 16.77 -3.17 -19.76
CA VAL A 124 17.29 -3.82 -20.98
C VAL A 124 18.81 -3.61 -21.08
N PRO A 125 19.58 -4.65 -21.46
CA PRO A 125 21.02 -4.49 -21.61
C PRO A 125 21.34 -3.49 -22.74
N PRO A 126 22.39 -2.66 -22.62
CA PRO A 126 22.81 -1.71 -23.67
C PRO A 126 23.29 -2.35 -24.98
N THR A 127 23.31 -3.69 -25.06
CA THR A 127 23.59 -4.47 -26.27
C THR A 127 22.36 -4.68 -27.15
N ALA A 128 21.17 -4.30 -26.70
CA ALA A 128 19.90 -4.45 -27.42
C ALA A 128 18.99 -3.21 -27.28
N ASP A 129 18.02 -3.11 -28.18
CA ASP A 129 16.87 -2.21 -28.06
C ASP A 129 15.67 -3.01 -27.51
N GLU A 130 14.72 -2.31 -26.91
CA GLU A 130 13.43 -2.89 -26.53
C GLU A 130 12.59 -3.25 -27.77
N PRO A 131 11.81 -4.34 -27.75
CA PRO A 131 11.61 -5.26 -26.61
C PRO A 131 12.67 -6.37 -26.51
N VAL A 132 12.84 -6.92 -25.31
CA VAL A 132 13.68 -8.10 -25.03
C VAL A 132 12.93 -9.17 -24.25
N THR A 133 13.51 -10.37 -24.12
CA THR A 133 12.96 -11.43 -23.27
C THR A 133 13.47 -11.31 -21.83
N PHE A 134 12.78 -11.95 -20.88
CA PHE A 134 13.28 -12.00 -19.50
C PHE A 134 14.53 -12.88 -19.39
N MET A 135 14.47 -14.09 -19.96
CA MET A 135 15.59 -15.04 -20.02
C MET A 135 16.19 -15.12 -21.41
N PRO A 136 17.49 -15.45 -21.54
CA PRO A 136 18.10 -15.71 -22.84
C PRO A 136 17.39 -16.86 -23.58
N LEU A 137 17.18 -16.70 -24.87
CA LEU A 137 16.64 -17.77 -25.71
C LEU A 137 17.67 -18.90 -25.89
N PRO A 138 17.24 -20.15 -26.09
CA PRO A 138 18.14 -21.25 -26.41
C PRO A 138 19.05 -20.91 -27.61
N GLY A 139 20.36 -21.10 -27.44
CA GLY A 139 21.35 -20.83 -28.50
C GLY A 139 21.70 -19.36 -28.74
N TYR A 140 21.35 -18.45 -27.83
CA TYR A 140 21.70 -17.03 -27.97
C TYR A 140 23.22 -16.79 -28.07
N ASP A 141 23.60 -15.74 -28.82
CA ASP A 141 24.96 -15.23 -28.91
C ASP A 141 25.26 -14.35 -27.68
N SER A 142 26.18 -14.79 -26.81
CA SER A 142 26.55 -14.05 -25.60
C SER A 142 27.18 -12.68 -25.86
N SER A 143 27.71 -12.45 -27.07
CA SER A 143 28.20 -11.14 -27.47
C SER A 143 27.07 -10.16 -27.85
N LYS A 144 25.82 -10.63 -27.95
CA LYS A 144 24.63 -9.85 -28.32
C LYS A 144 23.47 -10.12 -27.36
N LEU A 145 23.74 -10.01 -26.05
CA LEU A 145 22.72 -10.23 -25.03
C LEU A 145 21.48 -9.36 -25.30
N ALA A 146 20.32 -10.00 -25.42
CA ALA A 146 19.03 -9.38 -25.71
C ALA A 146 17.95 -9.92 -24.76
N SER A 147 18.31 -9.97 -23.48
CA SER A 147 17.44 -10.37 -22.38
C SER A 147 17.84 -9.68 -21.08
N VAL A 148 16.89 -9.51 -20.16
CA VAL A 148 17.15 -8.91 -18.84
C VAL A 148 18.12 -9.76 -18.03
N GLN A 149 17.87 -11.09 -18.00
CA GLN A 149 18.81 -12.04 -17.45
C GLN A 149 19.94 -12.38 -18.43
N GLY A 150 21.10 -12.72 -17.88
CA GLY A 150 22.32 -13.03 -18.60
C GLY A 150 23.48 -12.14 -18.15
N ARG A 151 24.65 -12.33 -18.75
CA ARG A 151 25.88 -11.63 -18.34
C ARG A 151 26.51 -10.91 -19.53
N LEU A 152 26.70 -9.60 -19.42
CA LEU A 152 27.55 -8.86 -20.36
C LEU A 152 29.00 -9.34 -20.26
N LEU A 153 29.70 -9.40 -21.39
CA LEU A 153 31.14 -9.66 -21.40
C LEU A 153 31.89 -8.55 -20.64
N ASP A 154 33.07 -8.84 -20.10
CA ASP A 154 33.82 -7.87 -19.26
C ASP A 154 34.17 -6.59 -20.03
N ASN A 155 34.50 -6.70 -21.32
CA ASN A 155 34.74 -5.55 -22.20
C ASN A 155 33.45 -4.76 -22.45
N GLN A 156 32.31 -5.42 -22.60
CA GLN A 156 31.01 -4.75 -22.78
C GLN A 156 30.60 -3.99 -21.52
N PHE A 157 30.75 -4.60 -20.35
CA PHE A 157 30.44 -3.94 -19.07
C PHE A 157 31.36 -2.74 -18.82
N LYS A 158 32.66 -2.88 -19.14
CA LYS A 158 33.61 -1.76 -19.16
C LYS A 158 33.13 -0.65 -20.12
N ASP A 159 32.69 -1.00 -21.32
CA ASP A 159 32.23 -0.02 -22.30
C ASP A 159 30.97 0.70 -21.83
N VAL A 160 30.00 0.02 -21.20
CA VAL A 160 28.83 0.64 -20.56
C VAL A 160 29.23 1.69 -19.52
N LEU A 161 30.34 1.46 -18.81
CA LEU A 161 30.88 2.36 -17.78
C LEU A 161 31.90 3.39 -18.31
N THR A 162 32.13 3.45 -19.62
CA THR A 162 33.14 4.33 -20.23
C THR A 162 32.46 5.36 -21.12
N PRO A 163 32.39 6.65 -20.71
CA PRO A 163 31.82 7.71 -21.52
C PRO A 163 32.38 7.76 -22.94
N GLY A 164 31.49 7.90 -23.92
CA GLY A 164 31.85 8.03 -25.34
C GLY A 164 31.82 6.72 -26.15
N THR A 165 31.85 5.55 -25.50
CA THR A 165 31.69 4.26 -26.20
C THR A 165 30.29 4.11 -26.78
N LYS A 166 30.11 3.14 -27.69
CA LYS A 166 28.80 2.83 -28.26
C LYS A 166 27.83 2.35 -27.17
N LEU A 167 28.27 1.44 -26.29
CA LEU A 167 27.41 0.88 -25.24
C LEU A 167 27.06 1.91 -24.16
N TYR A 168 27.97 2.82 -23.80
CA TYR A 168 27.64 3.95 -22.93
C TYR A 168 26.56 4.84 -23.53
N LYS A 169 26.64 5.17 -24.84
CA LYS A 169 25.64 6.01 -25.51
C LYS A 169 24.26 5.32 -25.56
N GLN A 170 24.23 4.02 -25.77
CA GLN A 170 22.99 3.25 -25.75
C GLN A 170 22.40 3.16 -24.35
N TRP A 171 23.22 2.84 -23.34
CA TRP A 171 22.82 2.88 -21.93
C TRP A 171 22.25 4.25 -21.55
N ALA A 172 22.95 5.32 -21.94
CA ALA A 172 22.55 6.69 -21.70
C ALA A 172 21.17 6.99 -22.28
N LYS A 173 20.93 6.60 -23.55
CA LYS A 173 19.63 6.76 -24.21
C LYS A 173 18.52 6.02 -23.46
N GLN A 174 18.75 4.78 -23.02
CA GLN A 174 17.79 3.99 -22.25
C GLN A 174 17.47 4.67 -20.91
N VAL A 175 18.48 5.17 -20.19
CA VAL A 175 18.27 5.92 -18.94
C VAL A 175 17.55 7.25 -19.17
N ASP A 176 17.83 7.94 -20.28
CA ASP A 176 17.17 9.21 -20.62
C ASP A 176 15.67 9.04 -20.84
N GLU A 177 15.27 7.92 -21.43
CA GLU A 177 13.86 7.58 -21.58
C GLU A 177 13.17 7.42 -20.22
N ILE A 178 13.77 6.65 -19.30
CA ILE A 178 13.25 6.49 -17.93
C ILE A 178 13.24 7.82 -17.17
N ALA A 179 14.30 8.64 -17.32
CA ALA A 179 14.38 9.97 -16.72
C ALA A 179 13.20 10.85 -17.12
N SER A 180 12.73 10.77 -18.37
CA SER A 180 11.58 11.53 -18.85
C SER A 180 10.28 11.17 -18.12
N TYR A 181 10.08 9.90 -17.77
CA TYR A 181 8.92 9.45 -17.00
C TYR A 181 9.03 9.84 -15.51
N LEU A 182 10.22 9.73 -14.92
CA LEU A 182 10.48 10.19 -13.56
C LEU A 182 10.29 11.72 -13.43
N LYS A 183 10.63 12.49 -14.46
CA LYS A 183 10.34 13.93 -14.54
C LYS A 183 8.85 14.24 -14.56
N LYS A 184 8.04 13.48 -15.28
CA LYS A 184 6.58 13.65 -15.24
C LYS A 184 6.00 13.43 -13.84
N LEU A 185 6.57 12.48 -13.07
CA LEU A 185 6.20 12.27 -11.66
C LEU A 185 6.66 13.43 -10.78
N GLU A 186 7.84 13.99 -11.04
CA GLU A 186 8.35 15.17 -10.34
C GLU A 186 7.45 16.39 -10.58
N ASP A 187 7.10 16.66 -11.83
CA ASP A 187 6.20 17.75 -12.23
C ASP A 187 4.80 17.59 -11.60
N ALA A 188 4.39 16.36 -11.31
CA ALA A 188 3.15 16.03 -10.60
C ALA A 188 3.30 15.98 -9.07
N HIS A 189 4.42 16.43 -8.51
CA HIS A 189 4.72 16.44 -7.07
C HIS A 189 4.65 15.04 -6.42
N VAL A 190 5.02 13.99 -7.17
CA VAL A 190 5.06 12.60 -6.69
C VAL A 190 6.50 12.22 -6.34
N PRO A 191 6.86 12.03 -5.06
CA PRO A 191 8.14 11.44 -4.72
C PRO A 191 8.13 9.93 -4.94
N VAL A 192 9.27 9.38 -5.35
CA VAL A 192 9.39 7.97 -5.76
C VAL A 192 10.50 7.28 -4.98
N LEU A 193 10.17 6.15 -4.36
CA LEU A 193 11.15 5.19 -3.86
C LEU A 193 11.74 4.41 -5.05
N TRP A 194 12.87 4.90 -5.55
CA TRP A 194 13.50 4.42 -6.78
C TRP A 194 14.46 3.26 -6.50
N ARG A 195 14.14 2.08 -7.05
CA ARG A 195 14.87 0.80 -6.90
C ARG A 195 15.54 0.35 -8.21
N PRO A 196 16.54 1.08 -8.74
CA PRO A 196 17.22 0.67 -9.97
C PRO A 196 18.16 -0.50 -9.71
N TYR A 197 18.32 -1.36 -10.71
CA TYR A 197 19.31 -2.44 -10.69
C TYR A 197 19.22 -3.28 -9.41
N HIS A 198 18.00 -3.72 -9.04
CA HIS A 198 17.76 -4.53 -7.84
C HIS A 198 18.42 -5.91 -7.92
N GLU A 199 18.58 -6.56 -6.77
CA GLU A 199 19.21 -7.88 -6.61
C GLU A 199 20.63 -7.97 -7.18
N MET A 200 21.38 -6.87 -7.12
CA MET A 200 22.64 -6.74 -7.86
C MET A 200 23.80 -7.59 -7.33
N ASN A 201 23.67 -8.09 -6.11
CA ASN A 201 24.58 -9.09 -5.53
C ASN A 201 24.31 -10.51 -6.04
N GLY A 202 23.21 -10.72 -6.77
CA GLY A 202 22.98 -11.90 -7.61
C GLY A 202 23.70 -11.81 -8.95
N ASP A 203 23.79 -12.94 -9.66
CA ASP A 203 24.49 -13.11 -10.94
C ASP A 203 23.55 -13.44 -12.12
N TRP A 204 22.24 -13.33 -11.92
CA TRP A 204 21.23 -13.61 -12.95
C TRP A 204 20.94 -12.43 -13.87
N PHE A 205 20.99 -11.19 -13.37
CA PHE A 205 20.78 -9.99 -14.18
C PHE A 205 22.08 -9.42 -14.73
N TRP A 206 22.01 -8.77 -15.90
CA TRP A 206 23.21 -8.28 -16.60
C TRP A 206 24.01 -7.24 -15.82
N TRP A 207 23.36 -6.53 -14.89
CA TRP A 207 23.98 -5.54 -14.02
C TRP A 207 24.65 -6.14 -12.78
N GLY A 208 24.39 -7.41 -12.44
CA GLY A 208 24.77 -8.04 -11.19
C GLY A 208 26.12 -8.75 -11.18
N GLY A 209 26.58 -9.11 -9.99
CA GLY A 209 27.70 -10.06 -9.79
C GLY A 209 29.08 -9.52 -10.18
N ARG A 210 29.31 -8.20 -10.08
CA ARG A 210 30.61 -7.56 -10.38
C ARG A 210 31.05 -6.64 -9.25
N TYR A 211 32.01 -7.08 -8.44
CA TYR A 211 32.51 -6.31 -7.28
C TYR A 211 34.04 -6.10 -7.29
N GLU A 212 34.77 -6.69 -8.24
CA GLU A 212 36.23 -6.58 -8.32
C GLU A 212 36.67 -5.54 -9.36
N GLY A 213 37.75 -4.82 -9.05
CA GLY A 213 38.34 -3.83 -9.94
C GLY A 213 37.52 -2.54 -10.05
N LYS A 214 37.67 -1.84 -11.18
CA LYS A 214 37.05 -0.51 -11.41
C LYS A 214 35.63 -0.60 -11.98
N TYR A 215 35.34 -1.65 -12.76
CA TYR A 215 34.08 -1.77 -13.49
C TYR A 215 33.12 -2.68 -12.72
N THR A 216 32.56 -2.12 -11.65
CA THR A 216 31.70 -2.84 -10.70
C THR A 216 30.23 -2.47 -10.88
N THR A 217 29.37 -3.33 -10.37
CA THR A 217 27.94 -3.07 -10.18
C THR A 217 27.69 -1.81 -9.35
N ALA A 218 28.49 -1.59 -8.30
CA ALA A 218 28.44 -0.35 -7.51
C ALA A 218 28.75 0.90 -8.38
N ALA A 219 29.73 0.82 -9.28
CA ALA A 219 30.03 1.91 -10.22
C ALA A 219 28.88 2.16 -11.21
N LEU A 220 28.16 1.12 -11.65
CA LEU A 220 26.97 1.26 -12.48
C LEU A 220 25.82 1.96 -11.74
N TYR A 221 25.61 1.64 -10.46
CA TYR A 221 24.64 2.34 -9.61
C TYR A 221 25.00 3.83 -9.45
N GLN A 222 26.27 4.15 -9.21
CA GLN A 222 26.75 5.53 -9.16
C GLN A 222 26.56 6.26 -10.50
N GLN A 223 26.71 5.55 -11.63
CA GLN A 223 26.54 6.12 -12.97
C GLN A 223 25.08 6.50 -13.27
N ILE A 224 24.11 5.65 -12.93
CA ILE A 224 22.69 6.00 -13.08
C ILE A 224 22.30 7.12 -12.11
N PHE A 225 22.86 7.15 -10.90
CA PHE A 225 22.70 8.27 -9.98
C PHE A 225 23.16 9.58 -10.61
N ASP A 226 24.38 9.64 -11.12
CA ASP A 226 24.91 10.85 -11.74
C ASP A 226 24.07 11.29 -12.96
N ARG A 227 23.61 10.34 -13.78
CA ARG A 227 22.79 10.67 -14.95
C ARG A 227 21.40 11.18 -14.56
N LEU A 228 20.72 10.59 -13.59
CA LEU A 228 19.40 11.06 -13.16
C LEU A 228 19.49 12.37 -12.36
N VAL A 229 20.41 12.44 -11.40
CA VAL A 229 20.52 13.58 -10.46
C VAL A 229 21.29 14.74 -11.06
N ASN A 230 22.48 14.51 -11.61
CA ASN A 230 23.36 15.59 -12.04
C ASN A 230 23.12 15.99 -13.50
N HIS A 231 22.81 15.06 -14.40
CA HIS A 231 22.51 15.38 -15.79
C HIS A 231 21.05 15.80 -15.99
N HIS A 232 20.08 14.95 -15.60
CA HIS A 232 18.64 15.23 -15.77
C HIS A 232 18.01 16.09 -14.68
N LYS A 233 18.71 16.34 -13.58
CA LYS A 233 18.19 17.13 -12.45
C LYS A 233 16.89 16.59 -11.87
N VAL A 234 16.70 15.27 -11.84
CA VAL A 234 15.52 14.65 -11.21
C VAL A 234 15.68 14.73 -9.68
N THR A 235 14.79 15.43 -8.98
CA THR A 235 14.94 15.73 -7.54
C THR A 235 13.89 15.09 -6.63
N ASN A 236 12.93 14.35 -7.19
CA ASN A 236 11.86 13.65 -6.46
C ASN A 236 12.19 12.19 -6.08
N LEU A 237 13.42 11.72 -6.34
CA LEU A 237 13.81 10.34 -6.04
C LEU A 237 14.39 10.19 -4.64
N ILE A 238 13.92 9.15 -3.96
CA ILE A 238 14.54 8.55 -2.77
C ILE A 238 15.21 7.26 -3.23
N TRP A 239 16.53 7.18 -3.05
CA TRP A 239 17.36 6.10 -3.61
C TRP A 239 17.33 4.86 -2.74
N VAL A 240 16.76 3.78 -3.26
CA VAL A 240 16.68 2.49 -2.58
C VAL A 240 17.71 1.54 -3.22
N TRP A 241 18.66 1.07 -2.42
CA TRP A 241 19.64 0.07 -2.84
C TRP A 241 19.15 -1.32 -2.41
N SER A 242 18.69 -2.11 -3.38
CA SER A 242 18.02 -3.41 -3.15
C SER A 242 18.90 -4.60 -3.50
N VAL A 243 19.23 -5.40 -2.49
CA VAL A 243 20.00 -6.65 -2.61
C VAL A 243 19.11 -7.89 -2.48
N ASP A 244 19.52 -9.01 -3.06
CA ASP A 244 19.04 -10.34 -2.67
C ASP A 244 19.82 -10.83 -1.44
N ARG A 245 19.40 -11.95 -0.86
CA ARG A 245 20.07 -12.59 0.26
C ARG A 245 21.51 -13.01 -0.08
N PRO A 246 22.46 -12.82 0.85
CA PRO A 246 23.86 -13.20 0.70
C PRO A 246 24.04 -14.71 0.97
N SER A 247 23.23 -15.54 0.31
CA SER A 247 23.12 -16.99 0.54
C SER A 247 24.31 -17.80 0.01
N LYS A 248 25.25 -17.15 -0.70
CA LYS A 248 26.44 -17.77 -1.29
C LYS A 248 27.66 -16.85 -1.14
N PRO A 249 28.89 -17.41 -1.13
CA PRO A 249 30.11 -16.61 -1.17
C PRO A 249 30.11 -15.65 -2.38
N GLY A 250 30.61 -14.43 -2.19
CA GLY A 250 30.63 -13.41 -3.24
C GLY A 250 29.36 -12.56 -3.33
N ARG A 251 28.37 -12.76 -2.44
CA ARG A 251 27.12 -11.99 -2.38
C ARG A 251 26.98 -11.09 -1.15
N GLU A 252 28.05 -10.95 -0.38
CA GLU A 252 28.12 -10.09 0.81
C GLU A 252 27.74 -8.64 0.45
N PHE A 253 26.95 -8.00 1.30
CA PHE A 253 26.33 -6.70 1.01
C PHE A 253 27.35 -5.59 0.73
N ASP A 254 28.42 -5.54 1.51
CA ASP A 254 29.49 -4.55 1.44
C ASP A 254 30.19 -4.52 0.07
N LYS A 255 30.33 -5.67 -0.59
CA LYS A 255 30.94 -5.79 -1.93
C LYS A 255 30.19 -5.04 -3.02
N TYR A 256 28.88 -4.82 -2.86
CA TYR A 256 28.02 -4.20 -3.87
C TYR A 256 27.53 -2.81 -3.43
N TYR A 257 27.93 -2.34 -2.26
CA TYR A 257 27.45 -1.08 -1.71
C TYR A 257 28.02 0.12 -2.47
N PRO A 258 27.17 1.00 -3.06
CA PRO A 258 27.65 2.13 -3.86
C PRO A 258 28.17 3.29 -3.00
N GLY A 259 28.06 3.20 -1.67
CA GLY A 259 28.46 4.23 -0.73
C GLY A 259 27.29 5.07 -0.24
N THR A 260 27.41 5.59 0.98
CA THR A 260 26.35 6.32 1.70
C THR A 260 25.85 7.59 1.02
N LYS A 261 26.63 8.15 0.09
CA LYS A 261 26.26 9.33 -0.72
C LYS A 261 25.32 9.03 -1.87
N TYR A 262 25.00 7.76 -2.12
CA TYR A 262 24.17 7.32 -3.24
C TYR A 262 22.89 6.60 -2.79
N VAL A 263 22.71 6.41 -1.48
CA VAL A 263 21.65 5.56 -0.92
C VAL A 263 20.89 6.31 0.16
N ASP A 264 19.57 6.34 0.07
CA ASP A 264 18.67 6.82 1.12
C ASP A 264 18.16 5.66 1.98
N LEU A 265 17.80 4.53 1.36
CA LEU A 265 17.26 3.33 2.00
C LEU A 265 18.03 2.08 1.53
N LEU A 266 18.25 1.14 2.44
CA LEU A 266 18.79 -0.18 2.11
C LEU A 266 17.65 -1.20 2.09
N SER A 267 17.69 -2.13 1.14
CA SER A 267 16.58 -3.03 0.87
C SER A 267 17.07 -4.46 0.72
N LEU A 268 16.29 -5.41 1.24
CA LEU A 268 16.52 -6.85 1.06
C LEU A 268 15.30 -7.51 0.39
N ASP A 269 15.56 -8.34 -0.60
CA ASP A 269 14.53 -9.15 -1.27
C ASP A 269 14.56 -10.59 -0.72
N VAL A 270 13.38 -11.12 -0.33
CA VAL A 270 13.26 -12.39 0.41
C VAL A 270 12.11 -13.26 -0.11
N TYR A 271 12.45 -14.37 -0.77
CA TYR A 271 11.48 -15.37 -1.25
C TYR A 271 11.56 -16.69 -0.50
N GLY A 272 10.43 -17.27 -0.08
CA GLY A 272 10.43 -18.57 0.63
C GLY A 272 10.72 -18.47 2.14
N ASN A 273 10.38 -17.33 2.77
CA ASN A 273 10.44 -17.11 4.22
C ASN A 273 11.84 -17.14 4.87
N ASP A 274 12.93 -16.98 4.11
CA ASP A 274 14.29 -16.91 4.65
C ASP A 274 14.64 -15.51 5.18
N PHE A 275 14.02 -15.15 6.31
CA PHE A 275 14.28 -13.91 7.06
C PHE A 275 15.40 -14.09 8.09
N SER A 276 16.56 -14.61 7.69
CA SER A 276 17.69 -14.84 8.61
C SER A 276 18.08 -13.57 9.38
N GLN A 277 18.33 -13.72 10.68
CA GLN A 277 18.80 -12.64 11.54
C GLN A 277 20.13 -12.04 11.06
N SER A 278 21.03 -12.86 10.50
CA SER A 278 22.31 -12.39 9.98
C SER A 278 22.16 -11.42 8.80
N TYR A 279 21.12 -11.56 7.98
CA TYR A 279 20.87 -10.65 6.88
C TYR A 279 20.38 -9.29 7.42
N TYR A 280 19.47 -9.33 8.39
CA TYR A 280 19.00 -8.12 9.07
C TYR A 280 20.15 -7.38 9.77
N ASP A 281 20.96 -8.08 10.57
CA ASP A 281 22.07 -7.49 11.31
C ASP A 281 23.13 -6.90 10.36
N GLY A 282 23.44 -7.60 9.27
CA GLY A 282 24.39 -7.13 8.26
C GLY A 282 23.90 -5.86 7.55
N LEU A 283 22.61 -5.78 7.21
CA LEU A 283 22.04 -4.61 6.57
C LEU A 283 21.93 -3.42 7.54
N MET A 284 21.57 -3.68 8.80
CA MET A 284 21.57 -2.68 9.88
C MET A 284 22.97 -2.11 10.12
N ALA A 285 24.01 -2.96 10.12
CA ALA A 285 25.39 -2.51 10.28
C ALA A 285 25.84 -1.60 9.13
N LEU A 286 25.39 -1.89 7.91
CA LEU A 286 25.73 -1.12 6.71
C LEU A 286 24.89 0.16 6.56
N SER A 287 23.73 0.26 7.21
CA SER A 287 22.79 1.36 6.96
C SER A 287 23.23 2.70 7.53
N GLU A 288 24.14 2.71 8.51
CA GLU A 288 24.56 3.92 9.24
C GLU A 288 23.35 4.73 9.77
N GLY A 289 22.30 4.03 10.20
CA GLY A 289 21.06 4.65 10.70
C GLY A 289 20.04 5.01 9.63
N LYS A 290 20.33 4.77 8.35
CA LYS A 290 19.34 4.86 7.27
C LYS A 290 18.27 3.76 7.41
N PRO A 291 17.03 4.00 6.98
CA PRO A 291 15.97 3.00 7.06
C PRO A 291 16.30 1.76 6.21
N ILE A 292 15.89 0.60 6.72
CA ILE A 292 15.95 -0.67 6.00
C ILE A 292 14.55 -1.13 5.62
N VAL A 293 14.41 -1.80 4.46
CA VAL A 293 13.12 -2.23 3.91
C VAL A 293 13.20 -3.61 3.29
N LEU A 294 12.04 -4.27 3.15
CA LEU A 294 11.91 -5.51 2.38
C LEU A 294 11.41 -5.14 0.98
N GLY A 295 12.34 -5.06 0.02
CA GLY A 295 12.06 -4.54 -1.32
C GLY A 295 11.11 -5.42 -2.11
N GLU A 296 11.25 -6.74 -1.95
CA GLU A 296 10.37 -7.76 -2.49
C GLU A 296 10.26 -8.93 -1.51
N VAL A 297 9.05 -9.46 -1.37
CA VAL A 297 8.83 -10.70 -0.63
C VAL A 297 7.84 -11.62 -1.36
N GLY A 298 8.07 -12.92 -1.25
CA GLY A 298 7.06 -13.92 -1.63
C GLY A 298 5.92 -14.02 -0.60
N ASN A 299 6.24 -13.83 0.67
CA ASN A 299 5.33 -13.82 1.80
C ASN A 299 5.71 -12.64 2.70
N PRO A 300 4.75 -11.87 3.28
CA PRO A 300 5.08 -10.90 4.32
C PRO A 300 5.85 -11.54 5.48
N PRO A 301 6.71 -10.79 6.20
CA PRO A 301 7.33 -11.28 7.42
C PRO A 301 6.26 -11.66 8.45
N SER A 302 6.45 -12.79 9.13
CA SER A 302 5.54 -13.19 10.21
C SER A 302 5.63 -12.21 11.39
N LEU A 303 4.65 -12.25 12.30
CA LEU A 303 4.69 -11.42 13.51
C LEU A 303 5.94 -11.68 14.38
N GLU A 304 6.42 -12.92 14.41
CA GLU A 304 7.67 -13.28 15.11
C GLU A 304 8.89 -12.61 14.46
N ILE A 305 8.94 -12.58 13.12
CA ILE A 305 10.01 -11.88 12.40
C ILE A 305 9.92 -10.38 12.65
N ILE A 306 8.73 -9.78 12.61
CA ILE A 306 8.55 -8.34 12.90
C ILE A 306 9.00 -8.00 14.33
N GLU A 307 8.76 -8.88 15.30
CA GLU A 307 9.22 -8.68 16.68
C GLU A 307 10.74 -8.74 16.80
N LYS A 308 11.38 -9.70 16.12
CA LYS A 308 12.85 -9.88 16.14
C LYS A 308 13.60 -8.86 15.27
N GLN A 309 12.96 -8.35 14.22
CA GLN A 309 13.54 -7.47 13.21
C GLN A 309 12.69 -6.18 13.08
N PRO A 310 12.61 -5.36 14.14
CA PRO A 310 11.63 -4.27 14.23
C PRO A 310 11.91 -3.07 13.33
N ASN A 311 13.10 -2.98 12.71
CA ASN A 311 13.53 -1.80 11.95
C ASN A 311 13.11 -1.80 10.47
N TRP A 312 12.49 -2.86 9.97
CA TRP A 312 11.90 -2.90 8.64
C TRP A 312 10.78 -1.86 8.53
N VAL A 313 10.91 -0.93 7.58
CA VAL A 313 9.92 0.16 7.40
C VAL A 313 8.76 -0.22 6.50
N TYR A 314 9.00 -1.05 5.47
CA TYR A 314 7.94 -1.60 4.64
C TYR A 314 8.34 -2.97 4.08
N TRP A 315 7.36 -3.71 3.56
CA TRP A 315 7.59 -4.80 2.61
C TRP A 315 6.78 -4.60 1.33
N VAL A 316 7.15 -5.28 0.24
CA VAL A 316 6.34 -5.35 -0.98
C VAL A 316 6.14 -6.80 -1.39
N VAL A 317 4.90 -7.29 -1.36
CA VAL A 317 4.58 -8.63 -1.87
C VAL A 317 4.60 -8.65 -3.40
N TRP A 318 5.26 -9.65 -3.99
CA TRP A 318 5.40 -9.74 -5.44
C TRP A 318 4.12 -10.20 -6.15
N ALA A 319 3.40 -9.27 -6.77
CA ALA A 319 2.27 -9.56 -7.66
C ALA A 319 1.27 -10.57 -7.07
N GLY A 320 0.95 -11.65 -7.79
CA GLY A 320 -0.01 -12.66 -7.36
C GLY A 320 0.41 -13.48 -6.12
N MET A 321 1.63 -13.30 -5.60
CA MET A 321 2.12 -14.00 -4.42
C MET A 321 1.42 -13.59 -3.13
N THR A 322 0.51 -12.60 -3.15
CA THR A 322 -0.41 -12.34 -2.02
C THR A 322 -1.03 -13.64 -1.52
N ARG A 323 -1.40 -14.56 -2.42
CA ARG A 323 -2.04 -15.84 -2.10
C ARG A 323 -1.10 -16.90 -1.49
N ASN A 324 0.20 -16.63 -1.38
CA ASN A 324 1.14 -17.53 -0.70
C ASN A 324 0.95 -17.51 0.82
N THR A 325 0.25 -16.51 1.36
CA THR A 325 -0.09 -16.37 2.78
C THR A 325 -1.59 -16.55 2.97
N THR A 326 -1.99 -17.25 4.04
CA THR A 326 -3.40 -17.55 4.31
C THR A 326 -4.17 -16.30 4.75
N HIS A 327 -5.50 -16.29 4.58
CA HIS A 327 -6.36 -15.23 5.13
C HIS A 327 -6.15 -15.07 6.64
N ALA A 328 -6.09 -16.18 7.39
CA ALA A 328 -5.91 -16.15 8.84
C ALA A 328 -4.57 -15.50 9.26
N ASP A 329 -3.49 -15.69 8.50
CA ASP A 329 -2.22 -15.04 8.81
C ASP A 329 -2.20 -13.56 8.43
N TYR A 330 -2.88 -13.18 7.35
CA TYR A 330 -3.12 -11.76 7.05
C TYR A 330 -4.01 -11.08 8.08
N GLU A 331 -5.04 -11.74 8.60
CA GLU A 331 -5.87 -11.22 9.69
C GLU A 331 -5.04 -10.95 10.95
N LYS A 332 -4.10 -11.85 11.29
CA LYS A 332 -3.14 -11.62 12.40
C LYS A 332 -2.25 -10.42 12.13
N LEU A 333 -1.71 -10.28 10.91
CA LEU A 333 -0.91 -9.12 10.52
C LEU A 333 -1.74 -7.83 10.59
N ALA A 334 -2.92 -7.81 9.99
CA ALA A 334 -3.86 -6.69 9.97
C ALA A 334 -4.34 -6.25 11.36
N SER A 335 -4.38 -7.18 12.32
CA SER A 335 -4.76 -6.90 13.71
C SER A 335 -3.59 -6.41 14.57
N ASN A 336 -2.34 -6.55 14.10
CA ASN A 336 -1.18 -6.11 14.84
C ASN A 336 -0.94 -4.61 14.66
N SER A 337 -0.91 -3.86 15.78
CA SER A 337 -0.73 -2.39 15.76
C SER A 337 0.59 -1.88 15.15
N ARG A 338 1.61 -2.73 14.97
CA ARG A 338 2.85 -2.38 14.26
C ARG A 338 2.69 -2.43 12.74
N VAL A 339 1.75 -3.23 12.23
CA VAL A 339 1.48 -3.32 10.80
C VAL A 339 0.42 -2.28 10.44
N VAL A 340 0.81 -1.28 9.66
CA VAL A 340 0.00 -0.09 9.44
C VAL A 340 -0.48 -0.06 7.99
N PHE A 341 -1.78 -0.25 7.80
CA PHE A 341 -2.48 -0.15 6.52
C PHE A 341 -3.09 1.23 6.32
N GLN A 342 -3.66 1.47 5.13
CA GLN A 342 -4.14 2.80 4.75
C GLN A 342 -5.26 3.33 5.65
N GLU A 343 -6.14 2.43 6.10
CA GLU A 343 -7.28 2.72 6.97
C GLU A 343 -6.86 3.11 8.38
N ASP A 344 -5.65 2.72 8.81
CA ASP A 344 -5.25 2.89 10.19
C ASP A 344 -4.97 4.37 10.50
N PRO A 345 -5.48 4.90 11.64
CA PRO A 345 -5.22 6.29 12.05
C PRO A 345 -3.72 6.62 12.15
N ALA A 346 -2.87 5.62 12.43
CA ALA A 346 -1.42 5.78 12.43
C ALA A 346 -0.90 6.22 11.05
N TYR A 347 -1.45 5.69 9.95
CA TYR A 347 -1.06 6.05 8.60
C TYR A 347 -1.59 7.43 8.19
N SER A 348 -2.89 7.65 8.35
CA SER A 348 -3.54 8.91 7.94
C SER A 348 -3.00 10.12 8.72
N ASN A 349 -2.76 9.97 10.03
CA ASN A 349 -2.14 11.03 10.83
C ASN A 349 -0.64 11.17 10.53
N GLY A 350 0.08 10.06 10.41
CA GLY A 350 1.53 10.06 10.17
C GLY A 350 1.90 10.71 8.83
N THR A 351 1.05 10.56 7.81
CA THR A 351 1.28 11.12 6.48
C THR A 351 0.76 12.55 6.30
N LYS A 352 0.09 13.16 7.29
CA LYS A 352 -0.53 14.49 7.14
C LYS A 352 0.45 15.58 6.69
N ALA A 353 1.62 15.65 7.34
CA ALA A 353 2.64 16.64 7.01
C ALA A 353 3.21 16.41 5.60
N TYR A 354 3.55 15.15 5.31
CA TYR A 354 4.01 14.71 3.99
C TYR A 354 3.02 15.08 2.87
N ARG A 355 1.74 14.72 3.03
CA ARG A 355 0.70 15.00 2.05
C ARG A 355 0.48 16.50 1.84
N THR A 356 0.56 17.29 2.90
CA THR A 356 0.46 18.75 2.81
C THR A 356 1.57 19.33 1.93
N VAL A 357 2.81 18.83 2.09
CA VAL A 357 3.94 19.24 1.24
C VAL A 357 3.72 18.87 -0.23
N CYS A 358 3.11 17.72 -0.50
CA CYS A 358 2.74 17.29 -1.85
C CYS A 358 1.49 18.02 -2.43
N GLY A 359 0.91 18.99 -1.72
CA GLY A 359 -0.32 19.67 -2.14
C GLY A 359 -1.57 18.78 -2.10
N LEU A 360 -1.54 17.68 -1.35
CA LEU A 360 -2.65 16.73 -1.21
C LEU A 360 -3.41 16.93 0.11
N ALA A 361 -4.72 16.73 0.05
CA ALA A 361 -5.54 16.72 1.26
C ALA A 361 -5.11 15.58 2.21
N PRO A 362 -5.19 15.77 3.53
CA PRO A 362 -5.01 14.69 4.49
C PRO A 362 -5.92 13.50 4.16
N LEU A 363 -5.44 12.28 4.38
CA LEU A 363 -6.31 11.10 4.24
C LEU A 363 -7.39 11.15 5.31
N SER A 364 -8.65 10.93 4.92
CA SER A 364 -9.68 10.55 5.88
C SER A 364 -9.43 9.10 6.27
N GLY A 365 -9.27 8.80 7.56
CA GLY A 365 -9.06 7.43 8.06
C GLY A 365 -10.24 6.48 7.83
N GLU A 366 -11.28 6.91 7.11
CA GLU A 366 -12.47 6.13 6.83
C GLU A 366 -12.85 6.30 5.35
N ARG A 367 -12.95 5.16 4.65
CA ARG A 367 -13.44 5.11 3.26
C ARG A 367 -14.95 5.36 3.30
N LYS A 368 -15.43 6.40 2.62
CA LYS A 368 -16.88 6.64 2.49
C LYS A 368 -17.55 5.37 1.96
N ALA A 369 -18.65 4.95 2.58
CA ALA A 369 -19.40 3.79 2.13
C ALA A 369 -20.14 4.09 0.82
N ASP A 370 -19.98 3.18 -0.14
CA ASP A 370 -20.78 3.11 -1.37
C ASP A 370 -21.45 1.74 -1.43
N PHE A 371 -22.73 1.73 -1.10
CA PHE A 371 -23.55 0.53 -1.04
C PHE A 371 -24.00 0.04 -2.42
N THR A 372 -23.64 0.74 -3.51
CA THR A 372 -24.06 0.38 -4.88
C THR A 372 -23.64 -1.03 -5.27
N GLY A 373 -24.59 -1.82 -5.77
CA GLY A 373 -24.34 -3.16 -6.30
C GLY A 373 -25.50 -4.14 -6.09
N GLU A 374 -25.31 -5.37 -6.57
CA GLU A 374 -26.17 -6.50 -6.27
C GLU A 374 -25.60 -7.27 -5.08
N TRP A 375 -26.46 -7.63 -4.14
CA TRP A 375 -26.12 -8.23 -2.86
C TRP A 375 -27.02 -9.43 -2.60
N LEU A 376 -26.44 -10.59 -2.32
CA LEU A 376 -27.17 -11.80 -1.93
C LEU A 376 -26.95 -12.09 -0.45
N ILE A 377 -28.01 -12.49 0.25
CA ILE A 377 -27.93 -12.82 1.66
C ILE A 377 -26.99 -14.02 1.87
N ASN A 378 -26.11 -13.90 2.85
CA ASN A 378 -25.30 -15.00 3.35
C ASN A 378 -25.96 -15.54 4.63
N GLU A 379 -26.82 -16.54 4.47
CA GLU A 379 -27.54 -17.15 5.59
C GLU A 379 -26.61 -17.86 6.58
N TYR A 380 -25.45 -18.34 6.13
CA TYR A 380 -24.46 -19.02 6.98
C TYR A 380 -23.79 -18.07 7.97
N GLU A 381 -23.49 -16.85 7.53
CA GLU A 381 -22.85 -15.82 8.37
C GLU A 381 -23.88 -14.93 9.10
N SER A 382 -25.12 -14.92 8.65
CA SER A 382 -26.21 -14.15 9.27
C SER A 382 -26.67 -14.76 10.59
N LYS A 383 -27.01 -13.90 11.55
CA LYS A 383 -27.63 -14.26 12.83
C LYS A 383 -28.98 -13.56 12.94
N ILE A 384 -30.04 -14.27 12.56
CA ILE A 384 -31.41 -13.72 12.51
C ILE A 384 -32.22 -14.34 13.64
N GLU A 385 -32.80 -13.50 14.50
CA GLU A 385 -33.50 -13.96 15.70
C GLU A 385 -34.88 -14.56 15.39
N ASN A 386 -35.20 -15.72 15.98
CA ASN A 386 -36.52 -16.35 16.15
C ASN A 386 -37.43 -16.63 14.92
N SER A 387 -37.08 -16.22 13.69
CA SER A 387 -37.93 -16.44 12.50
C SER A 387 -37.21 -16.92 11.23
N GLY A 388 -35.88 -17.13 11.29
CA GLY A 388 -35.10 -17.45 10.09
C GLY A 388 -35.13 -16.32 9.03
N PRO A 389 -34.60 -16.56 7.82
CA PRO A 389 -34.44 -15.54 6.79
C PRO A 389 -35.73 -15.19 6.04
N SER A 390 -36.85 -15.88 6.30
CA SER A 390 -38.11 -15.73 5.54
C SER A 390 -38.69 -14.31 5.47
N SER A 391 -38.34 -13.45 6.44
CA SER A 391 -38.77 -12.05 6.50
C SER A 391 -37.68 -11.06 6.07
N THR A 392 -36.54 -11.56 5.60
CA THR A 392 -35.39 -10.78 5.14
C THR A 392 -35.27 -10.94 3.62
N PRO A 393 -35.13 -9.84 2.85
CA PRO A 393 -34.91 -9.94 1.41
C PRO A 393 -33.69 -10.80 1.10
N TYR A 394 -33.82 -11.79 0.22
CA TYR A 394 -32.67 -12.62 -0.14
C TYR A 394 -31.70 -11.90 -1.08
N LYS A 395 -32.19 -10.87 -1.79
CA LYS A 395 -31.39 -10.05 -2.71
C LYS A 395 -31.69 -8.56 -2.51
N LEU A 396 -30.64 -7.75 -2.56
CA LEU A 396 -30.72 -6.28 -2.66
C LEU A 396 -30.00 -5.81 -3.93
N ASN A 397 -30.66 -4.94 -4.69
CA ASN A 397 -30.07 -4.17 -5.78
C ASN A 397 -30.08 -2.70 -5.38
N ILE A 398 -28.89 -2.15 -5.17
CA ILE A 398 -28.72 -0.80 -4.61
C ILE A 398 -28.06 0.10 -5.64
N ALA A 399 -28.63 1.28 -5.84
CA ALA A 399 -28.01 2.39 -6.58
C ALA A 399 -27.89 3.59 -5.65
N GLN A 400 -26.67 3.93 -5.26
CA GLN A 400 -26.38 5.10 -4.42
C GLN A 400 -25.89 6.28 -5.28
N ARG A 401 -26.44 7.45 -5.03
CA ARG A 401 -26.02 8.76 -5.56
C ARG A 401 -25.68 9.67 -4.38
N GLU A 402 -25.16 10.87 -4.64
CA GLU A 402 -24.68 11.77 -3.57
C GLU A 402 -25.69 11.99 -2.43
N ASN A 403 -26.97 12.20 -2.76
CA ASN A 403 -28.02 12.55 -1.78
C ASN A 403 -29.18 11.55 -1.72
N GLU A 404 -29.12 10.47 -2.49
CA GLU A 404 -30.22 9.54 -2.66
C GLU A 404 -29.70 8.11 -2.79
N MET A 405 -30.42 7.16 -2.19
CA MET A 405 -30.16 5.73 -2.37
C MET A 405 -31.45 5.02 -2.76
N VAL A 406 -31.43 4.36 -3.91
CA VAL A 406 -32.52 3.49 -4.36
C VAL A 406 -32.18 2.07 -3.98
N VAL A 407 -33.03 1.43 -3.17
CA VAL A 407 -32.90 0.06 -2.70
C VAL A 407 -34.06 -0.74 -3.29
N GLN A 408 -33.74 -1.68 -4.17
CA GLN A 408 -34.67 -2.69 -4.64
C GLN A 408 -34.42 -3.98 -3.87
N SER A 409 -35.41 -4.42 -3.10
CA SER A 409 -35.36 -5.65 -2.30
C SER A 409 -36.22 -6.73 -2.94
N THR A 410 -35.67 -7.94 -3.08
CA THR A 410 -36.40 -9.12 -3.56
C THR A 410 -36.59 -10.12 -2.42
N SER A 411 -37.83 -10.52 -2.19
CA SER A 411 -38.22 -11.49 -1.16
C SER A 411 -38.86 -12.72 -1.80
N ILE A 412 -38.53 -13.91 -1.31
CA ILE A 412 -39.09 -15.16 -1.79
C ILE A 412 -40.54 -15.29 -1.31
N VAL A 413 -41.45 -15.61 -2.22
CA VAL A 413 -42.85 -15.92 -1.90
C VAL A 413 -43.12 -17.38 -2.25
N GLU A 414 -43.58 -18.18 -1.30
CA GLU A 414 -43.73 -19.64 -1.48
C GLU A 414 -44.78 -20.02 -2.55
N TRP A 415 -45.78 -19.18 -2.75
CA TRP A 415 -47.00 -19.49 -3.49
C TRP A 415 -47.22 -18.62 -4.74
N ALA A 416 -46.24 -17.78 -5.09
CA ALA A 416 -46.29 -16.85 -6.22
C ALA A 416 -44.87 -16.50 -6.70
N ASP A 417 -44.76 -15.61 -7.68
CA ASP A 417 -43.47 -15.02 -8.06
C ASP A 417 -42.87 -14.21 -6.89
N ASP A 418 -41.54 -14.09 -6.89
CA ASP A 418 -40.81 -13.27 -5.94
C ASP A 418 -41.36 -11.84 -5.87
N GLU A 419 -41.52 -11.33 -4.66
CA GLU A 419 -41.98 -9.96 -4.45
C GLU A 419 -40.80 -9.00 -4.55
N VAL A 420 -40.94 -7.99 -5.42
CA VAL A 420 -39.95 -6.91 -5.58
C VAL A 420 -40.51 -5.61 -5.05
N ALA A 421 -39.88 -5.07 -4.00
CA ALA A 421 -40.18 -3.75 -3.48
C ALA A 421 -39.05 -2.79 -3.85
N THR A 422 -39.39 -1.57 -4.26
CA THR A 422 -38.42 -0.49 -4.51
C THR A 422 -38.65 0.63 -3.52
N GLN A 423 -37.56 1.07 -2.90
CA GLN A 423 -37.55 2.16 -1.96
C GLN A 423 -36.50 3.20 -2.36
N THR A 424 -36.87 4.47 -2.25
CA THR A 424 -35.94 5.59 -2.37
C THR A 424 -35.72 6.21 -1.00
N LEU A 425 -34.46 6.38 -0.60
CA LEU A 425 -34.03 7.04 0.63
C LEU A 425 -33.30 8.34 0.29
N THR A 426 -33.68 9.46 0.92
CA THR A 426 -32.84 10.66 0.95
C THR A 426 -31.79 10.50 2.03
N LEU A 427 -30.55 10.86 1.72
CA LEU A 427 -29.39 10.67 2.61
C LEU A 427 -29.04 11.94 3.41
N ASP A 428 -30.03 12.81 3.62
CA ASP A 428 -29.90 14.13 4.25
C ASP A 428 -30.46 14.17 5.69
N GLY A 429 -30.84 13.02 6.25
CA GLY A 429 -31.38 12.89 7.61
C GLY A 429 -32.82 13.39 7.78
N LYS A 430 -33.50 13.84 6.72
CA LYS A 430 -34.89 14.29 6.81
C LYS A 430 -35.88 13.11 6.80
N ASP A 431 -37.06 13.36 7.36
CA ASP A 431 -38.17 12.41 7.34
C ASP A 431 -38.69 12.18 5.91
N ILE A 432 -38.81 10.91 5.56
CA ILE A 432 -39.33 10.38 4.30
C ILE A 432 -40.64 9.68 4.62
N LYS A 433 -41.73 10.14 4.01
CA LYS A 433 -43.05 9.52 4.17
C LYS A 433 -43.32 8.57 3.01
N SER A 434 -43.63 7.32 3.33
CA SER A 434 -44.03 6.31 2.35
C SER A 434 -45.10 5.39 2.95
N THR A 435 -45.44 4.32 2.22
CA THR A 435 -46.23 3.21 2.76
C THR A 435 -45.36 1.97 2.95
N ALA A 436 -45.79 1.08 3.85
CA ALA A 436 -45.27 -0.26 4.06
C ALA A 436 -46.38 -1.30 3.74
N PHE A 437 -46.23 -2.53 4.24
CA PHE A 437 -47.21 -3.62 4.06
C PHE A 437 -48.65 -3.15 4.35
N ASN A 438 -49.58 -3.56 3.47
CA ASN A 438 -51.00 -3.21 3.53
C ASN A 438 -51.29 -1.70 3.51
N ASN A 439 -50.48 -0.92 2.79
CA ASN A 439 -50.57 0.55 2.71
C ASN A 439 -50.44 1.26 4.08
N SER A 440 -49.79 0.63 5.05
CA SER A 440 -49.58 1.21 6.38
C SER A 440 -48.63 2.42 6.28
N PRO A 441 -48.94 3.57 6.90
CA PRO A 441 -48.05 4.74 6.90
C PRO A 441 -46.68 4.39 7.48
N ARG A 442 -45.63 4.82 6.79
CA ARG A 442 -44.24 4.67 7.19
C ARG A 442 -43.52 6.01 7.16
N ILE A 443 -42.74 6.28 8.21
CA ILE A 443 -41.79 7.39 8.27
C ILE A 443 -40.40 6.79 8.42
N GLN A 444 -39.45 7.25 7.61
CA GLN A 444 -38.05 6.83 7.69
C GLN A 444 -37.12 8.03 7.62
N ASN A 445 -35.93 7.90 8.19
CA ASN A 445 -34.83 8.82 7.92
C ASN A 445 -33.51 8.04 7.87
N ALA A 446 -32.53 8.57 7.14
CA ALA A 446 -31.23 7.93 6.95
C ALA A 446 -30.12 8.91 7.35
N ASN A 447 -29.35 8.54 8.37
CA ASN A 447 -28.34 9.38 8.99
C ASN A 447 -26.96 8.76 8.78
N TRP A 448 -26.05 9.53 8.19
CA TRP A 448 -24.65 9.16 8.08
C TRP A 448 -23.90 9.38 9.41
N SER A 449 -22.96 8.50 9.73
CA SER A 449 -21.87 8.84 10.64
C SER A 449 -21.11 10.08 10.15
N ALA A 450 -20.40 10.77 11.05
CA ALA A 450 -19.63 11.97 10.69
C ALA A 450 -18.62 11.70 9.56
N GLN A 451 -18.17 10.46 9.44
CA GLN A 451 -17.19 10.00 8.48
C GLN A 451 -17.78 9.37 7.22
N ARG A 452 -19.11 9.18 7.18
CA ARG A 452 -19.87 8.58 6.07
C ARG A 452 -19.47 7.13 5.75
N ASP A 453 -19.09 6.35 6.76
CA ASP A 453 -18.75 4.92 6.65
C ASP A 453 -19.89 4.00 7.15
N THR A 454 -20.82 4.56 7.93
CA THR A 454 -21.96 3.88 8.55
C THR A 454 -23.22 4.68 8.23
N LEU A 455 -24.26 3.99 7.75
CA LEU A 455 -25.58 4.56 7.51
C LEU A 455 -26.58 3.95 8.48
N THR A 456 -27.18 4.78 9.34
CA THR A 456 -28.28 4.37 10.21
C THR A 456 -29.60 4.73 9.55
N ILE A 457 -30.48 3.76 9.37
CA ILE A 457 -31.83 3.95 8.81
C ILE A 457 -32.84 3.68 9.92
N ASP A 458 -33.49 4.73 10.38
CA ASP A 458 -34.60 4.62 11.32
C ASP A 458 -35.92 4.51 10.55
N SER A 459 -36.80 3.62 11.00
CA SER A 459 -38.11 3.40 10.40
C SER A 459 -39.18 3.28 11.46
N LYS A 460 -40.34 3.87 11.18
CA LYS A 460 -41.54 3.78 12.01
C LYS A 460 -42.72 3.48 11.12
N VAL A 461 -43.37 2.35 11.35
CA VAL A 461 -44.59 1.92 10.65
C VAL A 461 -45.76 1.93 11.62
N THR A 462 -46.84 2.60 11.23
CA THR A 462 -48.07 2.68 12.01
C THR A 462 -49.12 1.73 11.45
N PHE A 463 -49.49 0.71 12.21
CA PHE A 463 -50.52 -0.26 11.83
C PHE A 463 -51.84 0.10 12.50
N ASN A 464 -52.92 0.05 11.72
CA ASN A 464 -54.28 0.25 12.23
C ASN A 464 -55.07 -1.05 12.07
N PHE A 465 -55.48 -1.65 13.18
CA PHE A 465 -56.26 -2.88 13.18
C PHE A 465 -57.40 -2.82 14.20
N GLY A 466 -58.64 -3.03 13.75
CA GLY A 466 -59.81 -3.09 14.63
C GLY A 466 -60.04 -1.83 15.48
N GLY A 467 -59.73 -0.64 14.94
CA GLY A 467 -59.87 0.64 15.66
C GLY A 467 -58.75 0.96 16.66
N ARG A 468 -57.70 0.12 16.74
CA ARG A 468 -56.50 0.37 17.53
C ARG A 468 -55.30 0.63 16.62
N SER A 469 -54.44 1.55 17.03
CA SER A 469 -53.18 1.85 16.35
C SER A 469 -52.01 1.33 17.18
N PHE A 470 -51.04 0.70 16.53
CA PHE A 470 -49.78 0.32 17.17
C PHE A 470 -48.62 0.57 16.21
N GLU A 471 -47.44 0.79 16.79
CA GLU A 471 -46.25 1.16 16.05
C GLU A 471 -45.22 0.04 16.11
N VAL A 472 -44.55 -0.15 14.98
CA VAL A 472 -43.32 -0.94 14.89
C VAL A 472 -42.21 0.00 14.49
N THR A 473 -41.14 0.02 15.26
CA THR A 473 -39.94 0.81 14.96
C THR A 473 -38.78 -0.12 14.63
N SER A 474 -37.91 0.30 13.72
CA SER A 474 -36.65 -0.37 13.46
C SER A 474 -35.51 0.64 13.32
N GLU A 475 -34.34 0.24 13.81
CA GLU A 475 -33.05 0.90 13.55
C GLU A 475 -32.17 -0.11 12.80
N ASP A 476 -31.80 0.24 11.57
CA ASP A 476 -30.90 -0.57 10.76
C ASP A 476 -29.56 0.15 10.61
N ILE A 477 -28.49 -0.42 11.17
CA ILE A 477 -27.12 0.11 11.06
C ILE A 477 -26.39 -0.63 9.95
N TRP A 478 -26.18 0.05 8.83
CA TRP A 478 -25.55 -0.49 7.63
C TRP A 478 -24.06 -0.14 7.61
N ARG A 479 -23.23 -1.16 7.43
CA ARG A 479 -21.78 -1.02 7.29
C ARG A 479 -21.27 -1.91 6.19
N LEU A 480 -20.22 -1.44 5.51
CA LEU A 480 -19.47 -2.27 4.58
C LEU A 480 -18.30 -2.92 5.29
N GLN A 481 -18.19 -4.23 5.15
CA GLN A 481 -17.01 -5.02 5.50
C GLN A 481 -16.38 -5.56 4.22
N ARG A 482 -15.15 -6.10 4.34
CA ARG A 482 -14.41 -6.68 3.21
C ARG A 482 -14.47 -5.76 1.98
N TRP A 483 -14.17 -4.47 2.14
CA TRP A 483 -14.12 -3.47 1.05
C TRP A 483 -15.41 -3.19 0.29
N GLY A 484 -16.55 -3.37 0.95
CA GLY A 484 -17.82 -3.27 0.26
C GLY A 484 -18.08 -4.47 -0.63
N LYS A 485 -17.42 -5.61 -0.38
CA LYS A 485 -17.88 -6.93 -0.84
C LYS A 485 -18.85 -7.57 0.14
N LYS A 486 -18.95 -7.03 1.35
CA LYS A 486 -19.86 -7.52 2.38
C LYS A 486 -20.65 -6.38 2.99
N LEU A 487 -21.97 -6.48 2.95
CA LEU A 487 -22.88 -5.55 3.61
C LEU A 487 -23.34 -6.21 4.92
N VAL A 488 -23.09 -5.53 6.03
CA VAL A 488 -23.54 -5.94 7.36
C VAL A 488 -24.60 -4.97 7.82
N ILE A 489 -25.78 -5.51 8.13
CA ILE A 489 -26.90 -4.77 8.66
C ILE A 489 -27.16 -5.28 10.08
N HIS A 490 -26.87 -4.46 11.07
CA HIS A 490 -27.34 -4.70 12.43
C HIS A 490 -28.72 -4.08 12.55
N GLN A 491 -29.74 -4.91 12.68
CA GLN A 491 -31.13 -4.49 12.74
C GLN A 491 -31.68 -4.71 14.14
N THR A 492 -32.26 -3.67 14.73
CA THR A 492 -33.04 -3.75 15.97
C THR A 492 -34.47 -3.36 15.69
N VAL A 493 -35.43 -4.26 15.95
CA VAL A 493 -36.87 -4.01 15.73
C VAL A 493 -37.62 -4.05 17.05
N SER A 494 -38.40 -3.01 17.35
CA SER A 494 -39.24 -2.90 18.54
C SER A 494 -40.72 -2.89 18.19
N SER A 495 -41.50 -3.72 18.87
CA SER A 495 -42.95 -3.83 18.68
C SER A 495 -43.67 -4.13 20.00
N VAL A 496 -45.01 -4.25 19.95
CA VAL A 496 -45.83 -4.69 21.10
C VAL A 496 -45.46 -6.09 21.63
N ARG A 497 -44.71 -6.89 20.85
CA ARG A 497 -44.24 -8.23 21.24
C ARG A 497 -42.83 -8.23 21.85
N GLY A 498 -42.21 -7.05 21.98
CA GLY A 498 -40.84 -6.89 22.47
C GLY A 498 -39.87 -6.40 21.40
N THR A 499 -38.60 -6.41 21.77
CA THR A 499 -37.47 -5.96 20.94
C THR A 499 -36.65 -7.15 20.49
N ARG A 500 -36.25 -7.18 19.22
CA ARG A 500 -35.41 -8.21 18.62
C ARG A 500 -34.20 -7.59 17.93
N THR A 501 -33.07 -8.30 17.92
CA THR A 501 -31.85 -7.84 17.24
C THR A 501 -31.27 -8.92 16.35
N SER A 502 -30.99 -8.56 15.09
CA SER A 502 -30.42 -9.44 14.07
C SER A 502 -29.15 -8.84 13.48
N THR A 503 -28.23 -9.70 13.05
CA THR A 503 -27.10 -9.32 12.19
C THR A 503 -27.30 -9.99 10.85
N ILE A 504 -27.63 -9.21 9.82
CA ILE A 504 -27.91 -9.70 8.48
C ILE A 504 -26.68 -9.41 7.62
N ILE A 505 -26.21 -10.43 6.91
CA ILE A 505 -25.01 -10.36 6.10
C ILE A 505 -25.41 -10.57 4.65
N TYR A 506 -24.94 -9.69 3.76
CA TYR A 506 -25.00 -9.89 2.32
C TYR A 506 -23.61 -9.90 1.70
N ASP A 507 -23.40 -10.78 0.72
CA ASP A 507 -22.24 -10.81 -0.14
C ASP A 507 -22.55 -10.18 -1.49
N LYS A 508 -21.65 -9.31 -1.94
CA LYS A 508 -21.76 -8.62 -3.23
C LYS A 508 -21.52 -9.59 -4.38
N GLN A 509 -22.36 -9.52 -5.42
CA GLN A 509 -22.21 -10.30 -6.65
C GLN A 509 -21.26 -9.67 -7.67
#